data_AF-A0A3B0X8V3-F1
#
_entry.id   AF-A0A3B0X8V3-F1
#
_cell.length_a   1.000
_cell.length_b   1.000
_cell.length_c   1.000
_cell.angle_alpha   90.00
_cell.angle_beta   90.00
_cell.angle_gamma   90.00
#
_symmetry.space_group_name_H-M   'P 1'
#
loop_
_entity.id
_entity.type
_entity.pdbx_description
1 polymer ?
#
loop_
_entity_poly.entity_id
_entity_poly.type
_entity_poly.pdbx_seq_one_letter_code
_entity_poly.pdbx_strand_id
1 'polypeptide(L)'
;MFGSSDEALEFVHEYASQVCLSLYQVESVEVINAMELTVKAVEGHIFTIPLEPLQQQIDQLQGESLTDDELLYYFGKKVNEALGYTNIWPTDIALVYPVIKSTAFIHGLSDKQAEEIIYQGYEGDLWICYGVYKEGQLHCLTHEQLKYTLGIEIENLHSIALDNLDTAQAQNAKAGPLYDPVWQMSHENHYADDAGALLHASFWQSMFEELKWPSMAMAVPHADCVLFCDADNTQAMDALQQTTEQVYHEADEPLSRFVFWWNPENLCWQTSRFVNMEQRLAETFRLSRVGLGGRAPPLKK
;
A
#
# COMPACT_ATOMS: atom_id res chain seq x y z
N MET A 1 36.61 15.95 -9.96
CA MET A 1 37.37 15.49 -11.15
C MET A 1 38.52 14.65 -10.66
N PHE A 2 38.47 13.34 -10.89
CA PHE A 2 39.54 12.40 -10.56
C PHE A 2 40.75 12.66 -11.46
N GLY A 3 41.95 12.64 -10.89
CA GLY A 3 43.21 12.90 -11.58
C GLY A 3 43.72 11.72 -12.43
N SER A 4 43.13 10.52 -12.27
CA SER A 4 43.45 9.32 -13.03
C SER A 4 42.29 8.31 -13.03
N SER A 5 42.36 7.29 -13.89
CA SER A 5 41.41 6.16 -13.88
C SER A 5 41.46 5.38 -12.57
N ASP A 6 42.64 5.28 -11.95
CA ASP A 6 42.83 4.55 -10.70
C ASP A 6 42.16 5.27 -9.52
N GLU A 7 42.21 6.60 -9.48
CA GLU A 7 41.48 7.41 -8.48
C GLU A 7 39.96 7.32 -8.65
N ALA A 8 39.47 7.27 -9.90
CA ALA A 8 38.05 7.09 -10.17
C ALA A 8 37.57 5.69 -9.73
N LEU A 9 38.40 4.66 -9.96
CA LEU A 9 38.13 3.30 -9.52
C LEU A 9 38.12 3.18 -8.00
N GLU A 10 39.13 3.73 -7.32
CA GLU A 10 39.21 3.70 -5.85
C GLU A 10 37.98 4.39 -5.21
N PHE A 11 37.52 5.51 -5.78
CA PHE A 11 36.27 6.14 -5.40
C PHE A 11 35.06 5.23 -5.65
N VAL A 12 34.97 4.58 -6.82
CA VAL A 12 33.89 3.62 -7.12
C VAL A 12 33.92 2.46 -6.12
N HIS A 13 35.09 1.96 -5.72
CA HIS A 13 35.21 0.88 -4.74
C HIS A 13 34.74 1.30 -3.35
N GLU A 14 35.21 2.44 -2.86
CA GLU A 14 34.84 2.96 -1.54
C GLU A 14 33.34 3.33 -1.49
N TYR A 15 32.87 4.00 -2.53
CA TYR A 15 31.47 4.41 -2.66
C TYR A 15 30.53 3.23 -2.89
N ALA A 16 30.88 2.28 -3.76
CA ALA A 16 30.10 1.05 -3.96
C ALA A 16 30.03 0.21 -2.69
N SER A 17 31.12 0.15 -1.91
CA SER A 17 31.10 -0.52 -0.62
C SER A 17 30.13 0.17 0.34
N GLN A 18 30.15 1.50 0.43
CA GLN A 18 29.21 2.26 1.27
C GLN A 18 27.75 2.14 0.79
N VAL A 19 27.50 2.24 -0.51
CA VAL A 19 26.17 2.11 -1.12
C VAL A 19 25.63 0.70 -0.94
N CYS A 20 26.42 -0.33 -1.27
CA CYS A 20 25.98 -1.71 -1.04
C CYS A 20 25.71 -1.96 0.45
N LEU A 21 26.55 -1.48 1.36
CA LEU A 21 26.30 -1.60 2.81
C LEU A 21 25.09 -0.78 3.29
N SER A 22 24.68 0.25 2.55
CA SER A 22 23.43 0.98 2.83
C SER A 22 22.18 0.19 2.41
N LEU A 23 22.33 -0.82 1.55
CA LEU A 23 21.25 -1.75 1.23
C LEU A 23 21.10 -2.74 2.38
N TYR A 24 19.92 -2.79 3.01
CA TYR A 24 19.61 -3.69 4.12
C TYR A 24 19.81 -5.19 3.82
N GLN A 25 19.94 -5.54 2.54
CA GLN A 25 20.16 -6.90 2.04
C GLN A 25 21.61 -7.36 2.12
N VAL A 26 22.55 -6.45 2.40
CA VAL A 26 23.99 -6.71 2.27
C VAL A 26 24.65 -6.78 3.65
N GLU A 27 25.30 -7.92 3.93
CA GLU A 27 26.06 -8.15 5.17
C GLU A 27 27.50 -7.65 5.04
N SER A 28 28.13 -7.87 3.90
CA SER A 28 29.50 -7.42 3.63
C SER A 28 29.78 -7.30 2.14
N VAL A 29 30.73 -6.43 1.80
CA VAL A 29 31.23 -6.23 0.45
C VAL A 29 32.74 -6.41 0.48
N GLU A 30 33.27 -7.22 -0.43
CA GLU A 30 34.70 -7.42 -0.62
C GLU A 30 35.08 -7.06 -2.05
N VAL A 31 36.10 -6.21 -2.19
CA VAL A 31 36.70 -5.91 -3.49
C VAL A 31 37.59 -7.07 -3.90
N ILE A 32 37.21 -7.81 -4.95
CA ILE A 32 38.05 -8.92 -5.44
C ILE A 32 39.19 -8.35 -6.30
N ASN A 33 38.84 -7.44 -7.20
CA ASN A 33 39.75 -6.80 -8.13
C ASN A 33 39.16 -5.47 -8.61
N ALA A 34 39.86 -4.78 -9.52
CA ALA A 34 39.45 -3.49 -10.06
C ALA A 34 38.01 -3.49 -10.61
N MET A 35 37.52 -4.59 -11.18
CA MET A 35 36.26 -4.62 -11.94
C MET A 35 35.15 -5.45 -11.26
N GLU A 36 35.36 -5.96 -10.06
CA GLU A 36 34.43 -6.90 -9.43
C GLU A 36 34.34 -6.71 -7.92
N LEU A 37 33.10 -6.66 -7.43
CA LEU A 37 32.78 -6.68 -6.00
C LEU A 37 32.11 -8.00 -5.66
N THR A 38 32.59 -8.72 -4.64
CA THR A 38 31.80 -9.76 -3.99
C THR A 38 30.88 -9.12 -2.97
N VAL A 39 29.60 -9.42 -3.06
CA VAL A 39 28.59 -9.04 -2.10
C VAL A 39 28.09 -10.30 -1.40
N LYS A 40 28.13 -10.27 -0.07
CA LYS A 40 27.48 -11.27 0.77
C LYS A 40 26.18 -10.67 1.29
N ALA A 41 25.06 -11.27 0.92
CA ALA A 41 23.75 -10.88 1.41
C ALA A 41 23.47 -11.45 2.80
N VAL A 42 22.53 -10.82 3.52
CA VAL A 42 22.08 -11.24 4.88
C VAL A 42 21.59 -12.69 4.91
N GLU A 43 21.07 -13.20 3.79
CA GLU A 43 20.60 -14.58 3.66
C GLU A 43 21.73 -15.59 3.39
N GLY A 44 22.98 -15.14 3.37
CA GLY A 44 24.16 -15.96 3.13
C GLY A 44 24.47 -16.19 1.64
N HIS A 45 23.68 -15.62 0.73
CA HIS A 45 23.99 -15.62 -0.70
C HIS A 45 25.25 -14.78 -0.97
N ILE A 46 26.17 -15.37 -1.73
CA ILE A 46 27.40 -14.69 -2.17
C ILE A 46 27.34 -14.57 -3.69
N PHE A 47 27.47 -13.36 -4.20
CA PHE A 47 27.47 -13.10 -5.64
C PHE A 47 28.43 -11.96 -5.98
N THR A 48 28.74 -11.84 -7.27
CA THR A 48 29.67 -10.85 -7.78
C THR A 48 28.93 -9.79 -8.59
N ILE A 49 29.18 -8.52 -8.28
CA ILE A 49 28.70 -7.38 -9.06
C ILE A 49 29.84 -6.88 -9.96
N PRO A 50 29.68 -6.94 -11.30
CA PRO A 50 30.66 -6.37 -12.22
C PRO A 50 30.59 -4.84 -12.18
N LEU A 51 31.74 -4.17 -12.24
CA LEU A 51 31.85 -2.70 -12.28
C LEU A 51 32.08 -2.17 -13.70
N GLU A 52 32.37 -3.05 -14.66
CA GLU A 52 32.58 -2.68 -16.07
C GLU A 52 31.46 -1.82 -16.66
N PRO A 53 30.15 -2.08 -16.40
CA PRO A 53 29.08 -1.23 -16.91
C PRO A 53 29.13 0.21 -16.36
N LEU A 54 29.50 0.38 -15.09
CA LEU A 54 29.65 1.70 -14.48
C LEU A 54 30.86 2.44 -15.07
N GLN A 55 31.98 1.74 -15.28
CA GLN A 55 33.16 2.32 -15.92
C GLN A 55 32.84 2.81 -17.33
N GLN A 56 32.12 2.00 -18.13
CA GLN A 56 31.70 2.39 -19.47
C GLN A 56 30.78 3.63 -19.46
N GLN A 57 29.91 3.74 -18.45
CA GLN A 57 29.04 4.91 -18.28
C GLN A 57 29.84 6.15 -17.89
N ILE A 58 30.81 6.02 -16.97
CA ILE A 58 31.74 7.11 -16.59
C ILE A 58 32.55 7.59 -17.81
N ASP A 59 33.06 6.67 -18.62
CA ASP A 59 33.83 7.01 -19.83
C ASP A 59 32.99 7.81 -20.84
N GLN A 60 31.67 7.60 -20.86
CA GLN A 60 30.73 8.33 -21.72
C GLN A 60 30.34 9.71 -21.18
N LEU A 61 30.47 9.95 -19.87
CA LEU A 61 30.04 11.17 -19.19
C LEU A 61 31.00 12.36 -19.37
N GLN A 62 32.05 12.25 -20.20
CA GLN A 62 32.95 13.35 -20.61
C GLN A 62 33.48 14.24 -19.45
N GLY A 63 33.68 13.66 -18.26
CA GLY A 63 34.19 14.37 -17.07
C GLY A 63 33.15 14.66 -15.99
N GLU A 64 31.88 14.32 -16.22
CA GLU A 64 30.86 14.26 -15.16
C GLU A 64 30.98 12.95 -14.37
N SER A 65 30.53 12.97 -13.11
CA SER A 65 30.53 11.82 -12.20
C SER A 65 29.13 11.24 -12.12
N LEU A 66 29.01 9.93 -11.91
CA LEU A 66 27.72 9.32 -11.58
C LEU A 66 27.15 9.93 -10.31
N THR A 67 25.84 10.12 -10.30
CA THR A 67 25.10 10.59 -9.13
C THR A 67 24.88 9.47 -8.11
N ASP A 68 24.63 9.85 -6.85
CA ASP A 68 24.30 8.92 -5.76
C ASP A 68 23.12 8.02 -6.13
N ASP A 69 22.07 8.58 -6.74
CA ASP A 69 20.87 7.86 -7.16
C ASP A 69 21.15 6.82 -8.25
N GLU A 70 22.00 7.15 -9.23
CA GLU A 70 22.39 6.23 -10.30
C GLU A 70 23.20 5.04 -9.77
N LEU A 71 24.08 5.29 -8.80
CA LEU A 71 24.87 4.25 -8.14
C LEU A 71 24.00 3.37 -7.25
N LEU A 72 23.11 3.97 -6.45
CA LEU A 72 22.14 3.25 -5.62
C LEU A 72 21.24 2.37 -6.49
N TYR A 73 20.77 2.90 -7.62
CA TYR A 73 19.98 2.15 -8.59
C TYR A 73 20.76 0.98 -9.18
N TYR A 74 22.00 1.19 -9.61
CA TYR A 74 22.82 0.12 -10.20
C TYR A 74 23.09 -1.02 -9.22
N PHE A 75 23.57 -0.71 -8.01
CA PHE A 75 23.89 -1.71 -7.00
C PHE A 75 22.62 -2.37 -6.45
N GLY A 76 21.58 -1.60 -6.16
CA GLY A 76 20.29 -2.11 -5.76
C GLY A 76 19.71 -3.07 -6.80
N LYS A 77 19.79 -2.72 -8.09
CA LYS A 77 19.39 -3.60 -9.20
C LYS A 77 20.20 -4.90 -9.21
N LYS A 78 21.52 -4.84 -9.07
CA LYS A 78 22.39 -6.02 -9.16
C LYS A 78 22.22 -6.97 -7.96
N VAL A 79 22.06 -6.41 -6.77
CA VAL A 79 21.72 -7.17 -5.55
C VAL A 79 20.35 -7.83 -5.73
N ASN A 80 19.35 -7.08 -6.19
CA ASN A 80 18.01 -7.60 -6.46
C ASN A 80 18.03 -8.72 -7.51
N GLU A 81 18.68 -8.52 -8.66
CA GLU A 81 18.84 -9.52 -9.71
C GLU A 81 19.50 -10.81 -9.19
N ALA A 82 20.55 -10.69 -8.38
CA ALA A 82 21.28 -11.82 -7.84
C ALA A 82 20.48 -12.62 -6.80
N LEU A 83 19.60 -11.96 -6.05
CA LEU A 83 18.66 -12.58 -5.12
C LEU A 83 17.39 -13.10 -5.80
N GLY A 84 17.26 -12.90 -7.12
CA GLY A 84 16.10 -13.35 -7.89
C GLY A 84 14.90 -12.41 -7.83
N TYR A 85 15.07 -11.19 -7.31
CA TYR A 85 14.08 -10.13 -7.37
C TYR A 85 14.04 -9.54 -8.78
N THR A 86 12.98 -9.87 -9.52
CA THR A 86 12.81 -9.48 -10.93
C THR A 86 12.44 -8.01 -11.10
N ASN A 87 11.99 -7.33 -10.04
CA ASN A 87 11.63 -5.93 -10.05
C ASN A 87 12.51 -5.15 -9.07
N ILE A 88 13.15 -4.07 -9.57
CA ILE A 88 13.78 -3.05 -8.73
C ILE A 88 12.65 -2.38 -7.96
N TRP A 89 12.49 -2.80 -6.72
CA TRP A 89 11.59 -2.19 -5.76
C TRP A 89 12.18 -0.86 -5.31
N PRO A 90 11.36 0.19 -5.13
CA PRO A 90 11.82 1.41 -4.51
C PRO A 90 12.40 1.07 -3.14
N THR A 91 13.63 1.52 -2.88
CA THR A 91 14.21 1.54 -1.53
C THR A 91 13.60 2.67 -0.70
N ASP A 92 12.97 3.63 -1.36
CA ASP A 92 12.28 4.73 -0.71
C ASP A 92 10.91 4.27 -0.18
N ILE A 93 10.86 4.14 1.14
CA ILE A 93 9.65 3.81 1.89
C ILE A 93 8.53 4.84 1.70
N ALA A 94 8.84 6.09 1.34
CA ALA A 94 7.85 7.13 1.11
C ALA A 94 6.94 6.83 -0.11
N LEU A 95 7.31 5.84 -0.93
CA LEU A 95 6.55 5.40 -2.09
C LEU A 95 5.64 4.21 -1.82
N VAL A 96 5.59 3.72 -0.57
CA VAL A 96 4.71 2.63 -0.17
C VAL A 96 3.37 3.19 0.31
N TYR A 97 2.30 2.77 -0.34
CA TYR A 97 0.93 3.20 -0.03
C TYR A 97 0.05 2.02 0.36
N PRO A 98 -0.95 2.23 1.23
CA PRO A 98 -2.01 1.28 1.44
C PRO A 98 -2.99 1.37 0.27
N VAL A 99 -3.48 0.23 -0.18
CA VAL A 99 -4.34 0.11 -1.36
C VAL A 99 -5.54 -0.75 -1.02
N ILE A 100 -6.73 -0.26 -1.35
CA ILE A 100 -7.97 -0.99 -1.08
C ILE A 100 -8.18 -2.06 -2.14
N LYS A 101 -8.46 -3.29 -1.69
CA LYS A 101 -8.78 -4.44 -2.55
C LYS A 101 -10.03 -5.15 -2.08
N SER A 102 -10.69 -5.84 -3.00
CA SER A 102 -11.86 -6.65 -2.70
C SER A 102 -11.48 -8.00 -2.12
N THR A 103 -12.41 -8.65 -1.42
CA THR A 103 -12.27 -10.04 -0.99
C THR A 103 -12.04 -10.99 -2.18
N ALA A 104 -12.60 -10.67 -3.36
CA ALA A 104 -12.38 -11.46 -4.58
C ALA A 104 -10.92 -11.41 -5.04
N PHE A 105 -10.24 -10.26 -4.93
CA PHE A 105 -8.81 -10.15 -5.21
C PHE A 105 -8.00 -11.07 -4.29
N ILE A 106 -8.26 -11.03 -2.99
CA ILE A 106 -7.54 -11.86 -2.00
C ILE A 106 -7.77 -13.36 -2.26
N HIS A 107 -9.01 -13.79 -2.51
CA HIS A 107 -9.32 -15.18 -2.83
C HIS A 107 -8.84 -15.63 -4.22
N GLY A 108 -8.51 -14.68 -5.09
CA GLY A 108 -7.92 -14.95 -6.40
C GLY A 108 -6.41 -15.19 -6.38
N LEU A 109 -5.74 -14.91 -5.25
CA LEU A 109 -4.31 -15.17 -5.09
C LEU A 109 -4.04 -16.68 -5.09
N SER A 110 -2.96 -17.11 -5.76
CA SER A 110 -2.43 -18.46 -5.58
C SER A 110 -1.87 -18.63 -4.16
N ASP A 111 -1.76 -19.86 -3.68
CA ASP A 111 -1.19 -20.17 -2.35
C ASP A 111 0.16 -19.46 -2.13
N LYS A 112 1.04 -19.51 -3.14
CA LYS A 112 2.33 -18.83 -3.12
C LYS A 112 2.20 -17.31 -2.98
N GLN A 113 1.31 -16.68 -3.74
CA GLN A 113 1.11 -15.22 -3.67
C GLN A 113 0.48 -14.79 -2.34
N ALA A 114 -0.45 -15.58 -1.80
CA ALA A 114 -1.07 -15.32 -0.51
C ALA A 114 -0.07 -15.41 0.66
N GLU A 115 0.94 -16.27 0.55
CA GLU A 115 2.04 -16.36 1.52
C GLU A 115 3.08 -15.23 1.37
N GLU A 116 3.23 -14.67 0.17
CA GLU A 116 4.24 -13.65 -0.13
C GLU A 116 3.74 -12.23 0.15
N ILE A 117 2.52 -11.90 -0.26
CA ILE A 117 1.97 -10.53 -0.23
C ILE A 117 1.48 -10.17 1.18
N ILE A 118 1.76 -8.93 1.59
CA ILE A 118 1.26 -8.40 2.86
C ILE A 118 -0.11 -7.76 2.66
N TYR A 119 -1.11 -8.26 3.39
CA TYR A 119 -2.46 -7.71 3.40
C TYR A 119 -3.15 -7.88 4.76
N GLN A 120 -4.17 -7.07 5.03
CA GLN A 120 -5.03 -7.18 6.21
C GLN A 120 -6.49 -6.85 5.89
N GLY A 121 -7.43 -7.37 6.67
CA GLY A 121 -8.84 -7.00 6.54
C GLY A 121 -9.06 -5.55 6.98
N TYR A 122 -10.00 -4.86 6.34
CA TYR A 122 -10.41 -3.51 6.72
C TYR A 122 -11.84 -3.50 7.26
N GLU A 123 -12.83 -3.45 6.37
CA GLU A 123 -14.24 -3.35 6.75
C GLU A 123 -15.11 -3.95 5.64
N GLY A 124 -16.13 -4.72 6.04
CA GLY A 124 -17.00 -5.42 5.08
C GLY A 124 -16.24 -6.43 4.22
N ASP A 125 -16.28 -6.22 2.90
CA ASP A 125 -15.58 -7.01 1.88
C ASP A 125 -14.27 -6.36 1.40
N LEU A 126 -13.84 -5.27 2.05
CA LEU A 126 -12.62 -4.55 1.74
C LEU A 126 -11.42 -5.05 2.55
N TRP A 127 -10.29 -5.07 1.88
CA TRP A 127 -8.98 -5.43 2.39
C TRP A 127 -7.98 -4.32 2.07
N ILE A 128 -6.92 -4.23 2.87
CA ILE A 128 -5.79 -3.34 2.62
C ILE A 128 -4.61 -4.21 2.19
N CYS A 129 -4.12 -3.97 0.99
CA CYS A 129 -2.79 -4.39 0.56
C CYS A 129 -1.83 -3.22 0.70
N TYR A 130 -0.52 -3.50 0.66
CA TYR A 130 0.50 -2.46 0.59
C TYR A 130 1.24 -2.59 -0.72
N GLY A 131 1.64 -1.49 -1.32
CA GLY A 131 2.35 -1.57 -2.59
C GLY A 131 2.93 -0.25 -3.07
N VAL A 132 3.62 -0.34 -4.19
CA VAL A 132 4.16 0.81 -4.93
C VAL A 132 3.55 0.86 -6.32
N TYR A 133 3.25 2.06 -6.79
CA TYR A 133 2.83 2.27 -8.18
C TYR A 133 4.07 2.52 -9.03
N LYS A 134 4.31 1.63 -10.00
CA LYS A 134 5.42 1.73 -10.95
C LYS A 134 4.88 1.56 -12.35
N GLU A 135 5.25 2.47 -13.26
CA GLU A 135 4.81 2.43 -14.66
C GLU A 135 3.27 2.32 -14.83
N GLY A 136 2.52 2.93 -13.90
CA GLY A 136 1.06 2.89 -13.89
C GLY A 136 0.46 1.57 -13.41
N GLN A 137 1.27 0.66 -12.85
CA GLN A 137 0.81 -0.61 -12.28
C GLN A 137 1.12 -0.69 -10.79
N LEU A 138 0.18 -1.30 -10.05
CA LEU A 138 0.37 -1.61 -8.64
C LEU A 138 1.23 -2.87 -8.51
N HIS A 139 2.32 -2.76 -7.76
CA HIS A 139 3.08 -3.90 -7.29
C HIS A 139 2.86 -4.06 -5.78
N CYS A 140 2.21 -5.15 -5.39
CA CYS A 140 1.99 -5.46 -3.98
C CYS A 140 3.31 -5.83 -3.29
N LEU A 141 3.50 -5.28 -2.10
CA LEU A 141 4.65 -5.47 -1.24
C LEU A 141 4.63 -6.87 -0.66
N THR A 142 5.76 -7.55 -0.75
CA THR A 142 5.97 -8.87 -0.15
C THR A 142 6.68 -8.77 1.20
N HIS A 143 6.53 -9.81 2.01
CA HIS A 143 7.28 -9.97 3.27
C HIS A 143 8.80 -9.83 3.07
N GLU A 144 9.29 -10.34 1.95
CA GLU A 144 10.71 -10.31 1.59
C GLU A 144 11.18 -8.90 1.26
N GLN A 145 10.43 -8.16 0.44
CA GLN A 145 10.75 -6.76 0.11
C GLN A 145 10.67 -5.85 1.34
N LEU A 146 9.68 -6.08 2.21
CA LEU A 146 9.53 -5.36 3.46
C LEU A 146 10.81 -5.48 4.32
N LYS A 147 11.25 -6.72 4.54
CA LYS A 147 12.36 -7.03 5.44
C LYS A 147 13.71 -6.66 4.84
N TYR A 148 13.93 -7.04 3.59
CA TYR A 148 15.25 -6.98 2.97
C TYR A 148 15.42 -5.71 2.15
N THR A 149 14.41 -5.23 1.42
CA THR A 149 14.54 -3.99 0.64
C THR A 149 14.34 -2.75 1.51
N LEU A 150 13.26 -2.72 2.30
CA LEU A 150 12.86 -1.53 3.06
C LEU A 150 13.39 -1.51 4.48
N GLY A 151 13.82 -2.66 5.02
CA GLY A 151 14.37 -2.75 6.37
C GLY A 151 13.36 -2.37 7.47
N ILE A 152 12.06 -2.58 7.23
CA ILE A 152 11.02 -2.24 8.19
C ILE A 152 10.34 -3.46 8.80
N GLU A 153 9.99 -3.33 10.07
CA GLU A 153 9.15 -4.29 10.77
C GLU A 153 7.70 -4.17 10.32
N ILE A 154 7.00 -5.30 10.20
CA ILE A 154 5.63 -5.37 9.68
C ILE A 154 4.64 -4.57 10.52
N GLU A 155 4.88 -4.45 11.83
CA GLU A 155 4.05 -3.70 12.75
C GLU A 155 4.06 -2.20 12.46
N ASN A 156 5.12 -1.69 11.82
CA ASN A 156 5.26 -0.27 11.48
C ASN A 156 4.71 0.05 10.07
N LEU A 157 4.62 -0.96 9.19
CA LEU A 157 4.22 -0.79 7.80
C LEU A 157 2.92 -0.01 7.65
N HIS A 158 1.89 -0.39 8.41
CA HIS A 158 0.57 0.23 8.29
C HIS A 158 0.62 1.72 8.61
N SER A 159 1.25 2.10 9.73
CA SER A 159 1.37 3.51 10.13
C SER A 159 2.15 4.31 9.10
N ILE A 160 3.28 3.79 8.61
CA ILE A 160 4.11 4.51 7.64
C ILE A 160 3.37 4.69 6.31
N ALA A 161 2.68 3.65 5.84
CA ALA A 161 1.91 3.72 4.61
C ALA A 161 0.76 4.75 4.73
N LEU A 162 0.08 4.82 5.89
CA LEU A 162 -0.92 5.86 6.15
C LEU A 162 -0.31 7.27 6.15
N ASP A 163 0.84 7.47 6.80
CA ASP A 163 1.53 8.77 6.81
C ASP A 163 1.93 9.22 5.39
N ASN A 164 2.38 8.27 4.56
CA ASN A 164 2.67 8.52 3.14
C ASN A 164 1.40 8.92 2.37
N LEU A 165 0.30 8.18 2.58
CA LEU A 165 -0.98 8.48 1.96
C LEU A 165 -1.48 9.87 2.35
N ASP A 166 -1.45 10.20 3.64
CA ASP A 166 -1.87 11.51 4.16
C ASP A 166 -1.03 12.64 3.53
N THR A 167 0.28 12.44 3.41
CA THR A 167 1.18 13.40 2.77
C THR A 167 0.84 13.60 1.28
N ALA A 168 0.54 12.52 0.56
CA ALA A 168 0.22 12.55 -0.85
C ALA A 168 -1.18 13.13 -1.13
N GLN A 169 -2.18 12.78 -0.32
CA GLN A 169 -3.57 13.18 -0.50
C GLN A 169 -3.87 14.59 0.02
N ALA A 170 -3.23 15.04 1.10
CA ALA A 170 -3.40 16.41 1.61
C ALA A 170 -3.13 17.49 0.54
N GLN A 171 -2.35 17.16 -0.49
CA GLN A 171 -2.04 18.06 -1.59
C GLN A 171 -3.03 17.98 -2.76
N ASN A 172 -3.77 16.87 -2.91
CA ASN A 172 -4.38 16.47 -4.18
C ASN A 172 -5.83 15.98 -4.09
N ALA A 173 -6.32 15.62 -2.90
CA ALA A 173 -7.69 15.15 -2.72
C ALA A 173 -8.69 16.29 -2.81
N LYS A 174 -9.68 16.15 -3.69
CA LYS A 174 -10.80 17.09 -3.83
C LYS A 174 -12.11 16.34 -3.78
N ALA A 175 -13.13 16.97 -3.20
CA ALA A 175 -14.49 16.47 -3.23
C ALA A 175 -15.40 17.50 -3.91
N GLY A 176 -16.38 17.01 -4.67
CA GLY A 176 -17.36 17.87 -5.31
C GLY A 176 -18.67 17.13 -5.57
N PRO A 177 -19.76 17.88 -5.85
CA PRO A 177 -21.02 17.28 -6.24
C PRO A 177 -20.87 16.59 -7.60
N LEU A 178 -21.21 15.30 -7.66
CA LEU A 178 -21.31 14.56 -8.91
C LEU A 178 -22.67 14.87 -9.58
N TYR A 179 -23.74 14.69 -8.80
CA TYR A 179 -25.09 15.11 -9.12
C TYR A 179 -25.80 15.38 -7.78
N ASP A 180 -26.63 16.42 -7.64
CA ASP A 180 -27.35 16.65 -6.38
C ASP A 180 -28.28 15.46 -6.08
N PRO A 181 -28.19 14.78 -4.93
CA PRO A 181 -27.42 15.11 -3.71
C PRO A 181 -26.19 14.20 -3.38
N VAL A 182 -25.59 13.54 -4.38
CA VAL A 182 -24.40 12.67 -4.25
C VAL A 182 -23.10 13.39 -4.65
N TRP A 183 -22.09 13.21 -3.83
CA TRP A 183 -20.75 13.78 -3.99
C TRP A 183 -19.77 12.68 -4.41
N GLN A 184 -18.72 13.08 -5.11
CA GLN A 184 -17.63 12.21 -5.54
C GLN A 184 -16.28 12.81 -5.12
N MET A 185 -15.34 11.94 -4.77
CA MET A 185 -13.94 12.30 -4.66
C MET A 185 -13.24 12.24 -6.01
N SER A 186 -12.31 13.16 -6.22
CA SER A 186 -11.39 13.15 -7.36
C SER A 186 -9.98 13.44 -6.87
N HIS A 187 -9.00 12.64 -7.29
CA HIS A 187 -7.58 12.95 -7.11
C HIS A 187 -6.95 13.40 -8.42
N GLU A 188 -6.08 14.42 -8.33
CA GLU A 188 -5.34 14.90 -9.51
C GLU A 188 -4.14 14.02 -9.86
N ASN A 189 -3.71 13.13 -8.96
CA ASN A 189 -2.51 12.30 -9.09
C ASN A 189 -2.85 10.82 -9.05
N HIS A 190 -2.36 10.06 -10.04
CA HIS A 190 -2.64 8.62 -10.23
C HIS A 190 -1.76 7.68 -9.38
N TYR A 191 -1.10 8.20 -8.35
CA TYR A 191 -0.12 7.46 -7.55
C TYR A 191 -0.74 6.70 -6.36
N ALA A 192 -2.02 6.94 -6.08
CA ALA A 192 -2.85 6.19 -5.15
C ALA A 192 -4.26 6.11 -5.74
N ASP A 193 -4.94 4.97 -5.59
CA ASP A 193 -6.33 4.88 -6.02
C ASP A 193 -7.26 5.77 -5.16
N ASP A 194 -8.39 6.21 -5.73
CA ASP A 194 -9.34 7.05 -4.98
C ASP A 194 -9.85 6.34 -3.73
N ALA A 195 -10.00 5.01 -3.80
CA ALA A 195 -10.41 4.15 -2.71
C ALA A 195 -9.45 4.21 -1.51
N GLY A 196 -8.17 4.49 -1.73
CA GLY A 196 -7.21 4.77 -0.66
C GLY A 196 -7.65 5.89 0.27
N ALA A 197 -8.42 6.87 -0.23
CA ALA A 197 -8.94 7.97 0.59
C ALA A 197 -9.82 7.50 1.75
N LEU A 198 -10.37 6.28 1.71
CA LEU A 198 -11.09 5.71 2.84
C LEU A 198 -10.26 5.68 4.13
N LEU A 199 -8.95 5.61 3.99
CA LEU A 199 -8.01 5.52 5.09
C LEU A 199 -7.57 6.89 5.61
N HIS A 200 -7.92 7.98 4.91
CA HIS A 200 -7.53 9.34 5.25
C HIS A 200 -8.51 9.98 6.26
N ALA A 201 -8.42 9.53 7.50
CA ALA A 201 -9.32 9.91 8.58
C ALA A 201 -9.48 11.44 8.77
N SER A 202 -8.38 12.19 8.65
CA SER A 202 -8.36 13.65 8.83
C SER A 202 -9.12 14.40 7.71
N PHE A 203 -9.17 13.85 6.50
CA PHE A 203 -9.90 14.43 5.38
C PHE A 203 -11.39 14.27 5.61
N TRP A 204 -11.83 13.05 5.94
CA TRP A 204 -13.24 12.77 6.21
C TRP A 204 -13.78 13.52 7.41
N GLN A 205 -12.97 13.68 8.46
CA GLN A 205 -13.33 14.52 9.58
C GLN A 205 -13.53 15.98 9.15
N SER A 206 -12.63 16.53 8.34
CA SER A 206 -12.76 17.90 7.80
C SER A 206 -14.00 18.05 6.93
N MET A 207 -14.28 17.09 6.05
CA MET A 207 -15.47 17.06 5.20
C MET A 207 -16.76 16.98 6.03
N PHE A 208 -16.78 16.14 7.07
CA PHE A 208 -17.92 16.01 7.97
C PHE A 208 -18.24 17.33 8.68
N GLU A 209 -17.21 18.04 9.15
CA GLU A 209 -17.35 19.36 9.78
C GLU A 209 -17.79 20.45 8.80
N GLU A 210 -17.24 20.45 7.58
CA GLU A 210 -17.55 21.46 6.55
C GLU A 210 -19.00 21.33 6.04
N LEU A 211 -19.41 20.10 5.72
CA LEU A 211 -20.73 19.81 5.13
C LEU A 211 -21.87 19.89 6.14
N LYS A 212 -21.56 19.79 7.44
CA LYS A 212 -22.53 19.87 8.55
C LYS A 212 -23.65 18.84 8.47
N TRP A 213 -23.37 17.70 7.86
CA TRP A 213 -24.33 16.59 7.82
C TRP A 213 -24.41 15.91 9.19
N PRO A 214 -25.61 15.50 9.63
CA PRO A 214 -25.77 14.76 10.88
C PRO A 214 -25.12 13.37 10.82
N SER A 215 -25.08 12.77 9.64
CA SER A 215 -24.37 11.51 9.37
C SER A 215 -23.92 11.44 7.91
N MET A 216 -22.82 10.74 7.65
CA MET A 216 -22.26 10.58 6.31
C MET A 216 -22.25 9.11 5.91
N ALA A 217 -22.66 8.83 4.68
CA ALA A 217 -22.56 7.53 4.05
C ALA A 217 -21.68 7.61 2.82
N MET A 218 -21.01 6.50 2.50
CA MET A 218 -20.10 6.40 1.38
C MET A 218 -20.20 5.02 0.74
N ALA A 219 -19.87 4.95 -0.54
CA ALA A 219 -19.73 3.71 -1.30
C ALA A 219 -18.48 3.75 -2.17
N VAL A 220 -17.89 2.58 -2.39
CA VAL A 220 -16.63 2.41 -3.14
C VAL A 220 -16.79 1.28 -4.15
N PRO A 221 -17.54 1.49 -5.24
CA PRO A 221 -17.79 0.46 -6.23
C PRO A 221 -16.53 0.04 -7.01
N HIS A 222 -15.54 0.93 -7.14
CA HIS A 222 -14.32 0.74 -7.91
C HIS A 222 -13.15 1.53 -7.28
N ALA A 223 -11.91 1.18 -7.61
CA ALA A 223 -10.70 1.80 -7.10
C ALA A 223 -10.66 3.33 -7.32
N ASP A 224 -11.10 3.79 -8.50
CA ASP A 224 -11.16 5.22 -8.87
C ASP A 224 -12.56 5.84 -8.70
N CYS A 225 -13.36 5.32 -7.76
CA CYS A 225 -14.70 5.85 -7.52
C CYS A 225 -15.07 5.76 -6.04
N VAL A 226 -15.05 6.91 -5.37
CA VAL A 226 -15.58 7.09 -4.02
C VAL A 226 -16.74 8.06 -4.08
N LEU A 227 -17.93 7.55 -3.73
CA LEU A 227 -19.19 8.30 -3.70
C LEU A 227 -19.63 8.49 -2.26
N PHE A 228 -20.17 9.64 -1.91
CA PHE A 228 -20.64 9.88 -0.54
C PHE A 228 -21.78 10.90 -0.49
N CYS A 229 -22.58 10.85 0.57
CA CYS A 229 -23.73 11.72 0.77
C CYS A 229 -24.12 11.87 2.25
N ASP A 230 -25.08 12.77 2.52
CA ASP A 230 -25.79 12.83 3.80
C ASP A 230 -26.61 11.55 4.00
N ALA A 231 -26.32 10.78 5.05
CA ALA A 231 -26.99 9.51 5.28
C ALA A 231 -28.40 9.63 5.88
N ASP A 232 -28.79 10.83 6.31
CA ASP A 232 -30.16 11.14 6.75
C ASP A 232 -31.04 11.62 5.58
N ASN A 233 -30.45 11.94 4.43
CA ASN A 233 -31.19 12.27 3.22
C ASN A 233 -31.56 10.99 2.44
N THR A 234 -32.82 10.58 2.53
CA THR A 234 -33.32 9.35 1.86
C THR A 234 -33.12 9.38 0.34
N GLN A 235 -33.36 10.53 -0.31
CA GLN A 235 -33.16 10.66 -1.76
C GLN A 235 -31.67 10.48 -2.11
N ALA A 236 -30.78 10.99 -1.26
CA ALA A 236 -29.33 10.82 -1.45
C ALA A 236 -28.89 9.38 -1.28
N MET A 237 -29.40 8.70 -0.25
CA MET A 237 -29.11 7.29 0.00
C MET A 237 -29.59 6.39 -1.14
N ASP A 238 -30.80 6.61 -1.66
CA ASP A 238 -31.34 5.84 -2.79
C ASP A 238 -30.47 6.05 -4.04
N ALA A 239 -30.06 7.30 -4.30
CA ALA A 239 -29.21 7.61 -5.44
C ALA A 239 -27.78 7.04 -5.29
N LEU A 240 -27.19 7.15 -4.10
CA LEU A 240 -25.90 6.54 -3.76
C LEU A 240 -25.94 5.04 -4.05
N GLN A 241 -26.97 4.34 -3.57
CA GLN A 241 -27.10 2.90 -3.77
C GLN A 241 -27.30 2.54 -5.25
N GLN A 242 -28.15 3.27 -5.97
CA GLN A 242 -28.37 3.03 -7.40
C GLN A 242 -27.10 3.23 -8.23
N THR A 243 -26.36 4.33 -7.99
CA THR A 243 -25.11 4.59 -8.70
C THR A 243 -24.03 3.59 -8.32
N THR A 244 -23.95 3.18 -7.04
CA THR A 244 -23.01 2.15 -6.60
C THR A 244 -23.24 0.84 -7.35
N GLU A 245 -24.48 0.37 -7.43
CA GLU A 245 -24.80 -0.86 -8.17
C GLU A 245 -24.45 -0.73 -9.65
N GLN A 246 -24.80 0.39 -10.28
CA GLN A 246 -24.47 0.61 -11.68
C GLN A 246 -22.95 0.56 -11.92
N VAL A 247 -22.18 1.36 -11.18
CA VAL A 247 -20.72 1.44 -11.36
C VAL A 247 -20.05 0.11 -11.03
N TYR A 248 -20.49 -0.57 -9.96
CA TYR A 248 -19.96 -1.88 -9.58
C TYR A 248 -20.18 -2.92 -10.69
N HIS A 249 -21.34 -2.91 -11.35
CA HIS A 249 -21.65 -3.85 -12.42
C HIS A 249 -20.91 -3.57 -13.73
N GLU A 250 -20.51 -2.31 -13.96
CA GLU A 250 -19.76 -1.88 -15.15
C GLU A 250 -18.24 -1.94 -14.96
N ALA A 251 -17.75 -2.08 -13.72
CA ALA A 251 -16.33 -2.08 -13.40
C ALA A 251 -15.62 -3.40 -13.80
N ASP A 252 -14.43 -3.27 -14.39
CA ASP A 252 -13.54 -4.40 -14.69
C ASP A 252 -13.00 -5.04 -13.40
N GLU A 253 -12.62 -4.23 -12.41
CA GLU A 253 -12.15 -4.64 -11.08
C GLU A 253 -13.04 -4.05 -9.97
N PRO A 254 -14.22 -4.62 -9.71
CA PRO A 254 -15.13 -4.09 -8.69
C PRO A 254 -14.58 -4.27 -7.27
N LEU A 255 -14.80 -3.27 -6.42
CA LEU A 255 -14.35 -3.26 -5.02
C LEU A 255 -15.45 -3.71 -4.05
N SER A 256 -16.48 -2.90 -3.85
CA SER A 256 -17.56 -3.20 -2.90
C SER A 256 -18.92 -2.69 -3.35
N ARG A 257 -19.98 -3.44 -3.04
CA ARG A 257 -21.37 -2.97 -3.15
C ARG A 257 -21.89 -2.36 -1.85
N PHE A 258 -21.15 -2.46 -0.76
CA PHE A 258 -21.63 -2.01 0.52
C PHE A 258 -21.62 -0.50 0.64
N VAL A 259 -22.58 -0.02 1.42
CA VAL A 259 -22.58 1.35 1.92
C VAL A 259 -21.90 1.32 3.28
N PHE A 260 -21.01 2.28 3.49
CA PHE A 260 -20.25 2.48 4.71
C PHE A 260 -20.72 3.77 5.38
N TRP A 261 -20.75 3.80 6.71
CA TRP A 261 -21.12 4.95 7.50
C TRP A 261 -19.90 5.49 8.24
N TRP A 262 -19.74 6.82 8.21
CA TRP A 262 -18.67 7.49 8.93
C TRP A 262 -18.93 7.48 10.43
N ASN A 263 -17.95 7.06 11.22
CA ASN A 263 -17.97 7.15 12.66
C ASN A 263 -17.02 8.26 13.13
N PRO A 264 -17.53 9.46 13.48
CA PRO A 264 -16.67 10.58 13.88
C PRO A 264 -16.01 10.39 15.24
N GLU A 265 -16.47 9.45 16.08
CA GLU A 265 -15.84 9.17 17.38
C GLU A 265 -14.57 8.32 17.22
N ASN A 266 -14.61 7.36 16.30
CA ASN A 266 -13.50 6.45 16.03
C ASN A 266 -12.69 6.82 14.78
N LEU A 267 -13.10 7.87 14.06
CA LEU A 267 -12.49 8.35 12.82
C LEU A 267 -12.32 7.25 11.76
N CYS A 268 -13.35 6.43 11.58
CA CYS A 268 -13.32 5.29 10.67
C CYS A 268 -14.66 5.04 9.98
N TRP A 269 -14.63 4.25 8.90
CA TRP A 269 -15.80 3.81 8.15
C TRP A 269 -16.30 2.43 8.61
N GLN A 270 -17.61 2.22 8.61
CA GLN A 270 -18.24 0.97 9.11
C GLN A 270 -19.39 0.50 8.20
N THR A 271 -19.50 -0.80 7.91
CA THR A 271 -20.62 -1.38 7.12
C THR A 271 -21.95 -1.47 7.87
N SER A 272 -21.95 -1.15 9.16
CA SER A 272 -23.18 -1.15 9.97
C SER A 272 -23.42 0.24 10.55
N ARG A 273 -24.55 0.85 10.18
CA ARG A 273 -24.99 2.15 10.72
C ARG A 273 -25.17 2.15 12.24
N PHE A 274 -25.43 0.98 12.83
CA PHE A 274 -25.66 0.78 14.26
C PHE A 274 -25.37 -0.65 14.67
N VAL A 275 -24.34 -0.88 15.50
CA VAL A 275 -24.37 -2.04 16.39
C VAL A 275 -23.94 -1.61 17.79
N ASN A 276 -24.90 -1.61 18.71
CA ASN A 276 -24.61 -1.73 20.13
C ASN A 276 -23.83 -3.04 20.32
N MET A 277 -22.56 -2.93 20.73
CA MET A 277 -21.63 -4.06 20.86
C MET A 277 -22.21 -5.19 21.73
N GLU A 278 -23.03 -4.86 22.75
CA GLU A 278 -23.71 -5.85 23.60
C GLU A 278 -24.72 -6.72 22.82
N GLN A 279 -25.40 -6.14 21.83
CA GLN A 279 -26.41 -6.83 21.04
C GLN A 279 -25.75 -7.82 20.06
N ARG A 280 -24.61 -7.45 19.47
CA ARG A 280 -23.79 -8.34 18.62
C ARG A 280 -23.21 -9.51 19.41
N LEU A 281 -22.70 -9.25 20.61
CA LEU A 281 -22.21 -10.31 21.50
C LEU A 281 -23.35 -11.26 21.91
N ALA A 282 -24.53 -10.75 22.24
CA ALA A 282 -25.70 -11.56 22.57
C ALA A 282 -26.17 -12.46 21.41
N GLU A 283 -26.11 -11.97 20.17
CA GLU A 283 -26.47 -12.75 18.97
C GLU A 283 -25.39 -13.77 18.60
N THR A 284 -24.12 -13.43 18.78
CA THR A 284 -22.99 -14.34 18.59
C THR A 284 -23.05 -15.53 19.57
N PHE A 285 -23.45 -15.27 20.83
CA PHE A 285 -23.70 -16.32 21.83
C PHE A 285 -24.94 -17.18 21.54
N ARG A 286 -25.93 -16.67 20.79
CA ARG A 286 -27.09 -17.47 20.35
C ARG A 286 -26.72 -18.40 19.21
N LEU A 287 -25.95 -17.91 18.23
CA LEU A 287 -25.53 -18.71 17.08
C LEU A 287 -24.53 -19.82 17.47
N SER A 288 -23.68 -19.59 18.47
CA SER A 288 -22.74 -20.61 18.98
C SER A 288 -23.42 -21.79 19.71
N ARG A 289 -24.65 -21.63 20.19
CA ARG A 289 -25.43 -22.70 20.86
C ARG A 289 -26.35 -23.49 19.94
N VAL A 290 -26.61 -23.02 18.71
CA VAL A 290 -27.39 -23.77 17.73
C VAL A 290 -26.50 -24.79 16.98
N GLY A 291 -25.18 -24.55 16.92
CA GLY A 291 -24.20 -25.44 16.26
C GLY A 291 -23.62 -26.57 17.12
N LEU A 292 -23.87 -26.61 18.43
CA LEU A 292 -23.43 -27.69 19.31
C LEU A 292 -24.61 -28.18 20.13
N GLY A 293 -25.08 -29.41 19.88
CA GLY A 293 -26.26 -30.03 20.48
C GLY A 293 -26.23 -30.15 22.01
N GLY A 294 -26.46 -29.04 22.70
CA GLY A 294 -26.62 -28.97 24.15
C GLY A 294 -28.06 -28.64 24.52
N ARG A 295 -28.77 -29.60 25.14
CA ARG A 295 -30.09 -29.38 25.75
C ARG A 295 -30.07 -28.14 26.65
N ALA A 296 -31.01 -27.22 26.43
CA ALA A 296 -31.26 -26.10 27.34
C ALA A 296 -31.68 -26.63 28.72
N PRO A 297 -31.18 -26.06 29.84
CA PRO A 297 -31.67 -26.40 31.16
C PRO A 297 -33.05 -25.75 31.40
N PRO A 298 -33.92 -26.35 32.25
CA PRO A 298 -35.26 -25.85 32.44
C PRO A 298 -35.21 -24.53 33.23
N LEU A 299 -35.98 -23.55 32.74
CA LEU A 299 -36.25 -22.31 33.45
C LEU A 299 -36.91 -22.63 34.80
N LYS A 300 -36.26 -22.24 35.90
CA LYS A 300 -36.91 -22.18 37.21
C LYS A 300 -37.91 -21.02 37.19
N LYS A 301 -39.11 -21.30 37.70
CA LYS A 301 -40.23 -20.37 37.87
C LYS A 301 -39.86 -19.19 38.74
#